data_AF-A0A5C7SC00-F1
#
_entry.id   AF-A0A5C7SC00-F1
#
_cell.length_a   1.000
_cell.length_b   1.000
_cell.length_c   1.000
_cell.angle_alpha   90.00
_cell.angle_beta   90.00
_cell.angle_gamma   90.00
#
_symmetry.space_group_name_H-M   'P 1'
#
loop_
_entity.id
_entity.type
_entity.pdbx_description
1 polymer ?
#
loop_
_entity_poly.entity_id
_entity_poly.type
_entity_poly.pdbx_seq_one_letter_code
_entity_poly.pdbx_strand_id
1 'polypeptide(L)'
;MKQRSAIKTDLFADEHHRKKIDSLGDPLADIESHIDFAALAAEVDEVAPRPVSAQGGRPPYPTETMVRILVLKRLYNLSDEQMEYQLLDRMSYKRFCGLANATNVPD
;
A
#
# COMPACT_ATOMS: atom_id res chain seq x y z
N MET A 1 -38.15 2.05 -24.69
CA MET A 1 -38.10 2.39 -23.25
C MET A 1 -36.64 2.47 -22.85
N LYS A 2 -36.16 3.56 -22.22
CA LYS A 2 -34.77 3.63 -21.72
C LYS A 2 -34.62 2.60 -20.59
N GLN A 3 -33.69 1.67 -20.75
CA GLN A 3 -33.34 0.70 -19.71
C GLN A 3 -32.79 1.47 -18.50
N ARG A 4 -33.45 1.37 -17.36
CA ARG A 4 -32.93 1.92 -16.10
C ARG A 4 -31.83 0.98 -15.61
N SER A 5 -30.60 1.47 -15.47
CA SER A 5 -29.48 0.72 -14.91
C SER A 5 -29.23 1.15 -13.47
N ALA A 6 -28.89 0.19 -12.60
CA ALA A 6 -28.41 0.47 -11.25
C ALA A 6 -26.94 0.93 -11.24
N ILE A 7 -26.20 0.70 -12.33
CA ILE A 7 -24.82 1.14 -12.49
C ILE A 7 -24.82 2.65 -12.73
N LYS A 8 -24.18 3.38 -11.81
CA LYS A 8 -23.93 4.82 -11.93
C LYS A 8 -22.44 5.02 -12.13
N THR A 9 -22.06 5.71 -13.21
CA THR A 9 -20.69 6.12 -13.47
C THR A 9 -20.49 7.52 -12.90
N ASP A 10 -19.44 7.71 -12.11
CA ASP A 10 -19.08 8.99 -11.50
C ASP A 10 -17.57 9.21 -11.63
N LEU A 11 -17.14 10.46 -11.84
CA LEU A 11 -15.73 10.82 -11.97
C LEU A 11 -14.94 10.55 -10.67
N PHE A 12 -15.61 10.64 -9.52
CA PHE A 12 -15.05 10.48 -8.18
C PHE A 12 -15.42 9.13 -7.54
N ALA A 13 -15.81 8.14 -8.34
CA ALA A 13 -16.21 6.82 -7.84
C ALA A 13 -15.15 6.22 -6.88
N ASP A 14 -13.86 6.35 -7.19
CA ASP A 14 -12.77 5.84 -6.34
C ASP A 14 -12.67 6.57 -5.00
N GLU A 15 -12.90 7.88 -4.96
CA GLU A 15 -12.92 8.66 -3.72
C GLU A 15 -14.12 8.25 -2.85
N HIS A 16 -15.28 8.02 -3.46
CA HIS A 16 -16.45 7.51 -2.77
C HIS A 16 -16.22 6.11 -2.20
N HIS A 17 -15.59 5.20 -2.95
CA HIS A 17 -15.22 3.88 -2.46
C HIS A 17 -14.25 3.97 -1.28
N ARG A 18 -13.23 4.83 -1.36
CA ARG A 18 -12.26 5.06 -0.27
C ARG A 18 -12.96 5.56 0.99
N LYS A 19 -13.78 6.60 0.90
CA LYS A 19 -14.57 7.13 2.03
C LYS A 19 -15.49 6.06 2.62
N LYS A 20 -16.09 5.23 1.77
CA LYS A 20 -16.96 4.13 2.22
C LYS A 20 -16.18 3.08 2.99
N ILE A 21 -14.99 2.68 2.51
CA ILE A 21 -14.10 1.76 3.21
C ILE A 21 -13.71 2.32 4.57
N ASP A 22 -13.30 3.60 4.64
CA ASP A 22 -12.97 4.26 5.90
C ASP A 22 -14.15 4.20 6.90
N SER A 23 -15.38 4.45 6.42
CA SER A 23 -16.59 4.37 7.27
C SER A 23 -16.97 2.96 7.73
N LEU A 24 -16.49 1.92 7.04
CA LEU A 24 -16.73 0.53 7.41
C LEU A 24 -15.71 0.01 8.44
N GLY A 25 -14.67 0.81 8.74
CA GLY A 25 -13.57 0.43 9.61
C GLY A 25 -12.49 -0.31 8.83
N ASP A 26 -11.59 0.43 8.18
CA ASP A 26 -10.41 -0.15 7.54
C ASP A 26 -9.42 -0.65 8.61
N PRO A 27 -9.21 -1.97 8.76
CA PRO A 27 -8.29 -2.51 9.76
C PRO A 27 -6.85 -2.06 9.53
N LEU A 28 -6.45 -1.74 8.30
CA LEU A 28 -5.10 -1.26 8.00
C LEU A 28 -4.90 0.18 8.48
N ALA A 29 -5.95 1.01 8.44
CA ALA A 29 -5.92 2.36 9.00
C ALA A 29 -5.84 2.32 10.53
N ASP A 30 -6.48 1.33 11.16
CA ASP A 30 -6.40 1.11 12.61
C ASP A 30 -4.97 0.73 13.02
N ILE A 31 -4.34 -0.21 12.31
CA ILE A 31 -2.93 -0.59 12.50
C ILE A 31 -2.01 0.63 12.33
N GLU A 32 -2.22 1.43 11.28
CA GLU A 32 -1.45 2.64 11.03
C GLU A 32 -1.58 3.67 12.16
N SER A 33 -2.72 3.75 12.84
CA SER A 33 -2.90 4.64 13.98
C SER A 33 -2.13 4.21 15.24
N HIS A 34 -1.79 2.92 15.33
CA HIS A 34 -1.15 2.32 16.51
C HIS A 34 0.36 2.09 16.35
N ILE A 35 0.88 2.16 15.13
CA ILE A 35 2.29 1.88 14.84
C ILE A 35 2.93 3.08 14.17
N ASP A 36 3.98 3.62 14.78
CA ASP A 36 4.85 4.60 14.14
C ASP A 36 5.79 3.89 13.15
N PHE A 37 5.30 3.73 11.92
CA PHE A 37 6.06 3.07 10.84
C PHE A 37 7.30 3.87 10.43
N ALA A 38 7.28 5.19 10.55
CA ALA A 38 8.42 6.03 10.22
C ALA A 38 9.56 5.81 11.22
N ALA A 39 9.26 5.78 12.52
CA ALA A 39 10.23 5.43 13.54
C ALA A 39 10.77 4.01 13.36
N LEU A 40 9.89 3.03 13.10
CA LEU A 40 10.31 1.65 12.86
C LEU A 40 11.22 1.53 11.63
N ALA A 41 10.92 2.27 10.56
CA ALA A 41 11.74 2.31 9.35
C ALA A 41 13.13 2.89 9.63
N ALA A 42 13.21 3.96 10.42
CA ALA A 42 14.47 4.56 10.81
C ALA A 42 15.36 3.58 11.60
N GLU A 43 14.79 2.86 12.56
CA GLU A 43 15.51 1.82 13.30
C GLU A 43 16.02 0.69 12.38
N VAL A 44 15.21 0.30 11.37
CA VAL A 44 15.64 -0.69 10.37
C VAL A 44 16.78 -0.17 9.51
N ASP A 45 16.74 1.09 9.09
CA ASP A 45 17.81 1.71 8.30
C ASP A 45 19.13 1.83 9.09
N GLU A 46 19.07 2.07 10.40
CA GLU A 46 20.25 2.10 11.26
C GLU A 46 20.88 0.72 11.43
N VAL A 47 20.06 -0.33 11.64
CA VAL A 47 20.55 -1.71 11.86
C VAL A 47 20.95 -2.40 10.56
N ALA A 48 20.29 -2.09 9.45
CA ALA A 48 20.48 -2.71 8.14
C ALA A 48 20.58 -1.65 7.03
N PRO A 49 21.67 -0.84 7.01
CA PRO A 49 21.82 0.23 6.04
C PRO A 49 21.88 -0.31 4.61
N ARG A 50 21.16 0.37 3.71
CA ARG A 50 21.09 0.02 2.28
C ARG A 50 21.85 1.05 1.46
N PRO A 51 23.17 0.86 1.23
CA PRO A 51 23.97 1.84 0.52
C PRO A 51 23.51 1.95 -0.94
N VAL A 52 23.34 3.18 -1.41
CA VAL A 52 23.07 3.44 -2.83
C VAL A 52 24.38 3.21 -3.59
N SER A 53 24.32 2.39 -4.65
CA SER A 53 25.49 2.10 -5.47
C SER A 53 26.03 3.36 -6.13
N ALA A 54 27.34 3.58 -6.02
CA ALA A 54 28.04 4.65 -6.74
C ALA A 54 28.02 4.46 -8.26
N GLN A 55 27.73 3.25 -8.74
CA GLN A 55 27.64 2.90 -10.17
C GLN A 55 26.26 3.23 -10.77
N GLY A 56 25.35 3.80 -9.97
CA GLY A 56 23.98 4.09 -10.39
C GLY A 56 23.06 2.87 -10.37
N GLY A 57 21.79 3.08 -10.69
CA GLY A 57 20.75 2.07 -10.65
C GLY A 57 19.40 2.67 -10.25
N ARG A 58 18.34 1.86 -10.30
CA ARG A 58 17.04 2.28 -9.75
C ARG A 58 17.19 2.43 -8.23
N PRO A 59 16.82 3.59 -7.65
CA PRO A 59 16.83 3.74 -6.20
C PRO A 59 15.94 2.69 -5.52
N PRO A 60 16.34 2.18 -4.34
CA PRO A 60 15.50 1.25 -3.59
C PRO A 60 14.21 1.93 -3.13
N TYR A 61 13.16 1.15 -2.92
CA TYR A 61 11.96 1.66 -2.26
C TYR A 61 12.25 2.10 -0.82
N PRO A 62 11.52 3.12 -0.30
CA PRO A 62 11.64 3.55 1.09
C PRO A 62 11.48 2.39 2.06
N THR A 63 12.25 2.40 3.14
CA THR A 63 12.23 1.33 4.15
C THR A 63 10.86 1.18 4.77
N GLU A 64 10.18 2.30 5.04
CA GLU A 64 8.82 2.31 5.56
C GLU A 64 7.84 1.53 4.68
N THR A 65 7.89 1.75 3.35
CA THR A 65 7.07 1.01 2.38
C THR A 65 7.34 -0.49 2.47
N MET A 66 8.61 -0.90 2.53
CA MET A 66 8.98 -2.32 2.61
C MET A 66 8.53 -2.95 3.93
N VAL A 67 8.67 -2.25 5.06
CA VAL A 67 8.20 -2.70 6.37
C VAL A 67 6.68 -2.91 6.36
N ARG A 68 5.92 -1.95 5.82
CA ARG A 68 4.45 -2.06 5.69
C ARG A 68 4.06 -3.25 4.79
N ILE A 69 4.80 -3.50 3.71
CA ILE A 69 4.61 -4.69 2.86
C ILE A 69 4.84 -5.98 3.63
N LEU A 70 5.91 -6.07 4.43
CA LEU A 70 6.18 -7.25 5.26
C LEU A 70 5.08 -7.51 6.28
N VAL A 71 4.49 -6.45 6.85
CA VAL A 71 3.31 -6.58 7.72
C VAL A 71 2.14 -7.21 6.96
N LEU A 72 1.81 -6.71 5.76
CA LEU A 72 0.73 -7.30 4.94
C LEU A 72 1.00 -8.76 4.57
N LYS A 73 2.22 -9.07 4.12
CA LYS A 73 2.62 -10.45 3.81
C LYS A 73 2.41 -11.36 5.01
N ARG A 74 2.76 -10.91 6.23
CA ARG A 74 2.61 -11.70 7.44
C ARG A 74 1.15 -11.84 7.88
N LEU A 75 0.37 -10.77 7.83
CA LEU A 75 -1.05 -10.77 8.23
C LEU A 75 -1.91 -11.67 7.34
N TYR A 76 -1.63 -11.67 6.03
CA TYR A 76 -2.42 -12.41 5.04
C TYR A 76 -1.72 -13.65 4.49
N ASN A 77 -0.55 -14.00 5.02
CA ASN A 77 0.26 -15.15 4.61
C ASN A 77 0.50 -15.20 3.09
N LEU A 78 0.96 -14.07 2.53
CA LEU A 78 1.19 -13.90 1.08
C LEU A 78 2.63 -14.23 0.72
N SER A 79 2.82 -14.89 -0.43
CA SER A 79 4.13 -14.94 -1.11
C SER A 79 4.49 -13.58 -1.72
N ASP A 80 5.73 -13.42 -2.20
CA ASP A 80 6.16 -12.21 -2.95
C ASP A 80 5.29 -12.00 -4.21
N GLU A 81 5.15 -13.03 -5.03
CA GLU A 81 4.31 -13.01 -6.24
C GLU A 81 2.85 -12.63 -5.95
N GLN A 82 2.28 -13.18 -4.86
CA GLN A 82 0.93 -12.81 -4.43
C GLN A 82 0.87 -11.36 -3.95
N MET A 83 1.91 -10.89 -3.27
CA MET A 83 1.97 -9.53 -2.75
C MET A 83 2.00 -8.51 -3.89
N GLU A 84 2.80 -8.72 -4.92
CA GLU A 84 2.84 -7.88 -6.12
C GLU A 84 1.43 -7.75 -6.74
N TYR A 85 0.77 -8.89 -6.99
CA TYR A 85 -0.57 -8.90 -7.55
C TYR A 85 -1.58 -8.16 -6.65
N GLN A 86 -1.54 -8.41 -5.34
CA GLN A 86 -2.48 -7.77 -4.39
C GLN A 86 -2.21 -6.27 -4.25
N LEU A 87 -0.98 -5.79 -4.38
CA LEU A 87 -0.70 -4.36 -4.45
C LEU A 87 -1.31 -3.74 -5.69
N LEU A 88 -1.28 -4.40 -6.85
CA LEU A 88 -1.90 -3.86 -8.06
C LEU A 88 -3.43 -3.80 -7.95
N ASP A 89 -4.04 -4.85 -7.40
CA ASP A 89 -5.49 -5.03 -7.34
C ASP A 89 -6.17 -4.25 -6.19
N ARG A 90 -5.56 -4.19 -5.00
CA ARG A 90 -6.21 -3.67 -3.79
C ARG A 90 -5.81 -2.24 -3.46
N MET A 91 -6.79 -1.33 -3.54
CA MET A 91 -6.61 0.07 -3.17
C MET A 91 -6.18 0.27 -1.70
N SER A 92 -6.73 -0.50 -0.76
CA SER A 92 -6.36 -0.40 0.66
C SER A 92 -4.90 -0.79 0.90
N TYR A 93 -4.37 -1.77 0.17
CA TYR A 93 -2.98 -2.20 0.31
C TYR A 93 -2.03 -1.14 -0.26
N LYS A 94 -2.34 -0.59 -1.45
CA LYS A 94 -1.59 0.55 -2.00
C LYS A 94 -1.58 1.73 -1.05
N ARG A 95 -2.75 2.08 -0.49
CA ARG A 95 -2.85 3.17 0.49
C ARG A 95 -1.98 2.90 1.71
N PHE A 96 -2.14 1.72 2.32
CA PHE A 96 -1.39 1.35 3.51
C PHE A 96 0.13 1.34 3.29
N CYS A 97 0.61 0.93 2.12
CA CYS A 97 2.05 0.90 1.80
C CYS A 97 2.60 2.25 1.29
N GLY A 98 1.78 3.32 1.22
CA GLY A 98 2.21 4.62 0.68
C GLY A 98 2.34 4.64 -0.85
N LEU A 99 1.72 3.68 -1.55
CA LEU A 99 1.78 3.48 -3.00
C LEU A 99 0.51 3.90 -3.73
N ALA A 100 -0.42 4.61 -3.07
CA ALA A 100 -1.72 4.98 -3.64
C ALA A 100 -1.63 5.69 -5.00
N ASN A 101 -0.60 6.51 -5.19
CA ASN A 101 -0.34 7.27 -6.42
C ASN A 101 0.95 6.80 -7.14
N ALA A 102 1.52 5.68 -6.73
CA ALA A 102 2.74 5.16 -7.33
C ALA A 102 2.43 4.49 -8.67
N THR A 103 3.27 4.74 -9.69
CA THR A 103 3.15 4.08 -10.99
C THR A 103 3.65 2.63 -10.94
N ASN A 104 4.65 2.36 -10.10
CA ASN A 104 5.28 1.04 -9.97
C ASN A 104 5.11 0.54 -8.53
N VAL A 105 4.91 -0.78 -8.40
CA VAL A 105 4.91 -1.48 -7.11
C VAL A 105 6.17 -2.35 -7.01
N PRO A 106 6.61 -2.73 -5.80
CA PRO A 106 7.65 -3.74 -5.64
C PRO A 106 7.18 -5.09 -6.18
N ASP A 107 8.13 -5.84 -6.75
CA ASP A 107 8.03 -7.25 -7.13
C ASP A 107 8.13 -8.18 -5.91
#